data_AF-A0A6N2RLG3-F1
#
_entry.id   AF-A0A6N2RLG3-F1
#
_cell.length_a   1.000
_cell.length_b   1.000
_cell.length_c   1.000
_cell.angle_alpha   90.00
_cell.angle_beta   90.00
_cell.angle_gamma   90.00
#
_symmetry.space_group_name_H-M   'P 1'
#
loop_
_entity.id
_entity.type
_entity.pdbx_description
1 polymer ?
#
loop_
_entity_poly.entity_id
_entity_poly.type
_entity_poly.pdbx_seq_one_letter_code
_entity_poly.pdbx_strand_id
1 'polypeptide(L)'
;MKKEKLIATIMICSMVLYPTTITVASAERKSDKKTESKTPVEKFIELYNENADENKNEKIEDTIPADLQGSDYKTEFRLSAFEDAIGNKGEIGDSEILIINYGTFNLDSLRIYVAPETGCDVNSLARNIIHTLDSSITDQEIDEQLSKASLYLGDTGYITGYVTNDDVMIDCTKLNFN
;
A
#
# COMPACT_ATOMS: atom_id res chain seq x y z
N MET A 1 -56.66 2.51 -30.70
CA MET A 1 -56.70 1.43 -31.73
C MET A 1 -56.66 2.06 -33.11
N LYS A 2 -55.48 2.17 -33.73
CA LYS A 2 -55.26 2.34 -35.17
C LYS A 2 -53.79 2.02 -35.43
N LYS A 3 -53.57 0.97 -36.24
CA LYS A 3 -52.25 0.45 -36.65
C LYS A 3 -51.82 1.25 -37.87
N GLU A 4 -50.59 1.76 -37.90
CA GLU A 4 -49.96 2.18 -39.15
C GLU A 4 -48.65 1.42 -39.37
N LYS A 5 -48.51 0.96 -40.62
CA LYS A 5 -47.54 -0.01 -41.11
C LYS A 5 -46.22 0.69 -41.40
N LEU A 6 -45.13 0.13 -40.90
CA LEU A 6 -43.77 0.47 -41.32
C LEU A 6 -43.45 -0.32 -42.61
N ILE A 7 -43.29 0.38 -43.73
CA ILE A 7 -42.82 -0.23 -44.99
C ILE A 7 -41.30 -0.03 -45.04
N ALA A 8 -40.56 -1.13 -44.94
CA ALA A 8 -39.13 -1.19 -45.13
C ALA A 8 -38.79 -1.17 -46.63
N THR A 9 -38.08 -0.14 -47.07
CA THR A 9 -37.51 -0.09 -48.42
C THR A 9 -36.08 -0.64 -48.37
N ILE A 10 -35.90 -1.80 -48.98
CA ILE A 10 -34.63 -2.50 -49.19
C ILE A 10 -33.90 -1.81 -50.35
N MET A 11 -32.69 -1.31 -50.11
CA MET A 11 -31.77 -0.84 -51.15
C MET A 11 -30.66 -1.88 -51.30
N ILE A 12 -30.71 -2.66 -52.38
CA ILE A 12 -29.67 -3.61 -52.76
C ILE A 12 -28.64 -2.84 -53.58
N CYS A 13 -27.46 -2.64 -53.02
CA CYS A 13 -26.29 -2.17 -53.77
C CYS A 13 -25.36 -3.37 -53.98
N SER A 14 -25.41 -3.94 -55.17
CA SER A 14 -24.49 -4.97 -55.65
C SER A 14 -23.16 -4.33 -56.06
N MET A 15 -22.07 -4.65 -55.37
CA MET A 15 -20.71 -4.39 -55.87
C MET A 15 -19.80 -5.60 -55.61
N VAL A 16 -19.51 -6.28 -56.72
CA VAL A 16 -18.28 -6.98 -57.14
C VAL A 16 -17.37 -7.56 -56.05
N LEU A 17 -17.30 -8.90 -56.02
CA LEU A 17 -16.30 -9.70 -55.30
C LEU A 17 -14.96 -9.68 -56.05
N TYR A 18 -13.88 -9.30 -55.37
CA TYR A 18 -12.51 -9.64 -55.74
C TYR A 18 -11.96 -10.66 -54.73
N PRO A 19 -11.29 -11.75 -55.16
CA PRO A 19 -10.66 -12.67 -54.23
C PRO A 19 -9.37 -12.05 -53.70
N THR A 20 -9.33 -11.73 -52.41
CA THR A 20 -8.08 -11.42 -51.71
C THR A 20 -7.80 -12.54 -50.72
N THR A 21 -6.66 -13.19 -50.91
CA THR A 21 -6.12 -14.25 -50.05
C THR A 21 -6.06 -13.80 -48.59
N ILE A 22 -6.64 -14.61 -47.68
CA ILE A 22 -6.47 -14.45 -46.24
C ILE A 22 -5.03 -14.86 -45.91
N THR A 23 -4.16 -13.88 -45.70
CA THR A 23 -3.03 -14.06 -44.80
C THR A 23 -3.57 -13.87 -43.40
N VAL A 24 -3.59 -14.94 -42.61
CA VAL A 24 -3.75 -14.86 -41.15
C VAL A 24 -2.47 -14.23 -40.59
N ALA A 25 -2.42 -12.90 -40.59
CA ALA A 25 -1.54 -12.20 -39.69
C ALA A 25 -2.10 -12.42 -38.28
N SER A 26 -1.45 -13.28 -37.51
CA SER A 26 -1.63 -13.37 -36.07
C SER A 26 -1.34 -11.98 -35.51
N ALA A 27 -2.40 -11.19 -35.31
CA ALA A 27 -2.33 -10.02 -34.46
C ALA A 27 -2.11 -10.57 -33.05
N GLU A 28 -0.84 -10.70 -32.67
CA GLU A 28 -0.44 -10.75 -31.28
C GLU A 28 -1.06 -9.52 -30.62
N ARG A 29 -2.18 -9.73 -29.93
CA ARG A 29 -2.63 -8.79 -28.92
C ARG A 29 -1.53 -8.77 -27.89
N LYS A 30 -0.62 -7.80 -28.00
CA LYS A 30 0.11 -7.31 -26.85
C LYS A 30 -0.96 -6.93 -25.85
N SER A 31 -1.18 -7.79 -24.87
CA SER A 31 -1.82 -7.36 -23.64
C SER A 31 -0.87 -6.29 -23.10
N ASP A 32 -1.24 -5.03 -23.23
CA ASP A 32 -0.71 -4.01 -22.36
C ASP A 32 -0.98 -4.50 -20.94
N LYS A 33 0.07 -5.05 -20.32
CA LYS A 33 0.10 -5.32 -18.90
C LYS A 33 -0.02 -3.93 -18.28
N LYS A 34 -1.25 -3.52 -17.97
CA LYS A 34 -1.51 -2.38 -17.10
C LYS A 34 -0.79 -2.74 -15.81
N THR A 35 0.39 -2.19 -15.58
CA THR A 35 1.08 -2.30 -14.30
C THR A 35 0.11 -1.73 -13.29
N GLU A 36 -0.55 -2.58 -12.51
CA GLU A 36 -1.38 -2.11 -11.40
C GLU A 36 -0.47 -1.28 -10.50
N SER A 37 -0.90 -0.05 -10.20
CA SER A 37 -0.14 0.81 -9.30
C SER A 37 -0.20 0.18 -7.92
N LYS A 38 0.98 -0.10 -7.33
CA LYS A 38 1.07 -0.61 -5.97
C LYS A 38 0.37 0.34 -5.00
N THR A 39 -0.36 -0.23 -4.05
CA THR A 39 -0.91 0.49 -2.91
C THR A 39 0.22 1.05 -2.04
N PRO A 40 -0.03 2.07 -1.20
CA PRO A 40 0.93 2.52 -0.20
C PRO A 40 1.46 1.41 0.71
N VAL A 41 0.60 0.44 1.08
CA VAL A 41 1.00 -0.72 1.90
C VAL A 41 2.02 -1.57 1.15
N GLU A 42 1.72 -1.95 -0.10
CA GLU A 42 2.63 -2.75 -0.93
C GLU A 42 3.95 -2.02 -1.22
N LYS A 43 3.90 -0.70 -1.44
CA LYS A 43 5.10 0.11 -1.67
C LYS A 43 5.96 0.20 -0.41
N PHE A 44 5.35 0.36 0.77
CA PHE A 44 6.08 0.33 2.04
C PHE A 44 6.78 -1.01 2.26
N ILE A 45 6.09 -2.14 2.06
CA ILE A 45 6.66 -3.49 2.25
C ILE A 45 7.86 -3.72 1.31
N GLU A 46 7.73 -3.33 0.04
CA GLU A 46 8.82 -3.41 -0.93
C GLU A 46 10.05 -2.62 -0.46
N LEU A 47 9.88 -1.33 -0.16
CA LEU A 47 10.97 -0.46 0.26
C LEU A 47 11.59 -0.90 1.60
N TYR A 48 10.76 -1.35 2.53
CA TYR A 48 11.25 -1.89 3.81
C TYR A 48 12.17 -3.09 3.57
N ASN A 49 11.77 -4.01 2.68
CA ASN A 49 12.53 -5.22 2.39
C ASN A 49 13.81 -4.92 1.59
N GLU A 50 13.79 -3.92 0.71
CA GLU A 50 14.99 -3.40 0.03
C GLU A 50 15.98 -2.80 1.04
N ASN A 51 15.50 -1.92 1.93
CA ASN A 51 16.31 -1.35 3.01
C ASN A 51 16.86 -2.43 3.96
N ALA A 52 16.07 -3.47 4.22
CA ALA A 52 16.48 -4.59 5.06
C ALA A 52 17.63 -5.40 4.44
N ASP A 53 17.60 -5.63 3.11
CA ASP A 53 18.68 -6.29 2.39
C ASP A 53 20.00 -5.49 2.46
N GLU A 54 19.93 -4.17 2.31
CA GLU A 54 21.11 -3.30 2.37
C GLU A 54 21.74 -3.26 3.77
N ASN A 55 20.90 -3.23 4.80
CA ASN A 55 21.33 -3.08 6.20
C ASN A 55 21.47 -4.41 6.96
N LYS A 56 21.16 -5.54 6.31
CA LYS A 56 21.12 -6.88 6.91
C LYS A 56 20.16 -6.99 8.10
N ASN A 57 18.99 -6.35 7.96
CA ASN A 57 17.88 -6.46 8.90
C ASN A 57 16.91 -7.57 8.48
N GLU A 58 16.03 -7.96 9.39
CA GLU A 58 14.91 -8.85 9.08
C GLU A 58 13.92 -8.17 8.12
N LYS A 59 13.40 -8.95 7.18
CA LYS A 59 12.38 -8.53 6.20
C LYS A 59 10.98 -8.66 6.78
N ILE A 60 10.02 -7.99 6.14
CA ILE A 60 8.60 -8.28 6.28
C ILE A 60 8.26 -9.48 5.38
N GLU A 61 7.79 -10.55 6.00
CA GLU A 61 7.41 -11.80 5.34
C GLU A 61 5.97 -12.21 5.67
N ASP A 62 5.48 -13.26 5.01
CA ASP A 62 4.16 -13.89 5.23
C ASP A 62 2.97 -12.93 5.24
N THR A 63 3.04 -11.89 4.41
CA THR A 63 2.05 -10.83 4.40
C THR A 63 0.70 -11.29 3.85
N ILE A 64 -0.37 -11.04 4.61
CA ILE A 64 -1.76 -11.28 4.21
C ILE A 64 -2.62 -10.05 4.47
N PRO A 65 -3.76 -9.87 3.77
CA PRO A 65 -4.70 -8.81 4.07
C PRO A 65 -5.19 -8.88 5.53
N ALA A 66 -5.27 -7.73 6.19
CA ALA A 66 -5.74 -7.61 7.56
C ALA A 66 -7.27 -7.54 7.63
N ASP A 67 -7.86 -8.20 8.62
CA ASP A 67 -9.29 -8.15 8.94
C ASP A 67 -9.59 -7.00 9.91
N LEU A 68 -9.61 -5.77 9.37
CA LEU A 68 -9.76 -4.54 10.17
C LEU A 68 -11.14 -4.39 10.85
N GLN A 69 -12.12 -5.20 10.45
CA GLN A 69 -13.45 -5.22 11.06
C GLN A 69 -13.67 -6.46 11.97
N GLY A 70 -12.67 -7.35 12.06
CA GLY A 70 -12.72 -8.58 12.84
C GLY A 70 -11.46 -8.77 13.68
N SER A 71 -10.64 -9.76 13.37
CA SER A 71 -9.56 -10.19 14.28
C SER A 71 -8.47 -9.13 14.50
N ASP A 72 -8.24 -8.28 13.52
CA ASP A 72 -7.15 -7.30 13.52
C ASP A 72 -7.64 -5.90 13.92
N TYR A 73 -8.89 -5.82 14.36
CA TYR A 73 -9.56 -4.59 14.74
C TYR A 73 -8.85 -3.85 15.88
N LYS A 74 -8.67 -2.54 15.70
CA LYS A 74 -8.28 -1.59 16.75
C LYS A 74 -9.38 -0.57 16.98
N THR A 75 -9.48 -0.04 18.20
CA THR A 75 -10.58 0.86 18.61
C THR A 75 -10.70 2.12 17.75
N GLU A 76 -9.57 2.63 17.27
CA GLU A 76 -9.47 3.79 16.37
C GLU A 76 -10.03 3.57 14.97
N PHE A 77 -10.24 2.32 14.53
CA PHE A 77 -10.81 2.04 13.20
C PHE A 77 -12.29 2.44 13.07
N ARG A 78 -12.91 2.91 14.16
CA ARG A 78 -14.23 3.55 14.15
C ARG A 78 -14.20 5.01 13.70
N LEU A 79 -13.02 5.62 13.63
CA LEU A 79 -12.88 7.01 13.21
C LEU A 79 -13.05 7.11 11.69
N SER A 80 -13.66 8.19 11.21
CA SER A 80 -13.89 8.38 9.76
C SER A 80 -12.63 8.35 8.91
N ALA A 81 -11.46 8.62 9.48
CA ALA A 81 -10.19 8.48 8.77
C ALA A 81 -9.85 7.03 8.38
N PHE A 82 -10.46 6.04 9.04
CA PHE A 82 -10.23 4.61 8.85
C PHE A 82 -11.40 3.87 8.22
N GLU A 83 -12.48 4.58 7.83
CA GLU A 83 -13.71 3.97 7.29
C GLU A 83 -13.41 3.08 6.06
N ASP A 84 -12.56 3.57 5.16
CA ASP A 84 -12.11 2.86 3.96
C ASP A 84 -10.67 2.32 4.09
N ALA A 85 -10.16 2.20 5.32
CA ALA A 85 -8.78 1.75 5.52
C ALA A 85 -8.58 0.34 4.96
N ILE A 86 -7.41 0.15 4.35
CA ILE A 86 -6.91 -1.16 3.92
C ILE A 86 -5.62 -1.44 4.67
N GLY A 87 -5.28 -2.71 4.84
CA GLY A 87 -4.03 -3.04 5.51
C GLY A 87 -3.62 -4.48 5.29
N ASN A 88 -2.34 -4.72 5.54
CA ASN A 88 -1.75 -6.05 5.58
C ASN A 88 -1.14 -6.29 6.95
N LYS A 89 -1.12 -7.54 7.36
CA LYS A 89 -0.31 -8.01 8.48
C LYS A 89 0.73 -9.02 8.00
N GLY A 90 1.80 -9.19 8.73
CA GLY A 90 2.88 -10.13 8.45
C GLY A 90 3.83 -10.23 9.63
N GLU A 91 5.05 -10.66 9.36
CA GLU A 91 6.07 -10.93 10.38
C GLU A 91 7.41 -10.24 10.04
N ILE A 92 8.13 -9.78 11.06
CA ILE A 92 9.53 -9.32 11.00
C ILE A 92 10.31 -10.16 12.00
N GLY A 93 11.03 -11.17 11.49
CA GLY A 93 11.50 -12.25 12.35
C GLY A 93 10.29 -12.88 13.06
N ASP A 94 10.33 -12.98 14.38
CA ASP A 94 9.20 -13.49 15.17
C ASP A 94 8.17 -12.40 15.56
N SER A 95 8.41 -11.12 15.23
CA SER A 95 7.54 -10.00 15.64
C SER A 95 6.38 -9.78 14.65
N GLU A 96 5.16 -9.61 15.15
CA GLU A 96 3.99 -9.33 14.31
C GLU A 96 3.97 -7.85 13.86
N ILE A 97 3.72 -7.60 12.58
CA ILE A 97 3.54 -6.25 12.01
C ILE A 97 2.14 -6.09 11.39
N LEU A 98 1.50 -4.94 11.61
CA LEU A 98 0.25 -4.52 10.97
C LEU A 98 0.45 -3.15 10.30
N ILE A 99 0.24 -3.07 8.99
CA ILE A 99 0.44 -1.87 8.17
C ILE A 99 -0.90 -1.44 7.60
N ILE A 100 -1.35 -0.26 7.99
CA ILE A 100 -2.67 0.29 7.65
C ILE A 100 -2.49 1.52 6.77
N ASN A 101 -3.10 1.52 5.60
CA ASN A 101 -3.28 2.69 4.78
C ASN A 101 -4.67 3.27 5.01
N TYR A 102 -4.69 4.52 5.44
CA TYR A 102 -5.89 5.22 5.89
C TYR A 102 -5.86 6.68 5.44
N GLY A 103 -6.96 7.40 5.65
CA GLY A 103 -7.08 8.82 5.35
C GLY A 103 -8.52 9.15 4.94
N THR A 104 -9.08 10.24 5.47
CA THR A 104 -10.48 10.62 5.24
C THR A 104 -10.83 10.87 3.78
N PHE A 105 -9.86 11.29 2.96
CA PHE A 105 -10.13 11.69 1.57
C PHE A 105 -9.36 10.88 0.53
N ASN A 106 -8.13 10.46 0.80
CA ASN A 106 -7.23 9.94 -0.26
C ASN A 106 -6.38 8.73 0.12
N LEU A 107 -6.65 8.01 1.22
CA LEU A 107 -5.76 6.94 1.71
C LEU A 107 -4.28 7.37 1.64
N ASP A 108 -3.99 8.55 2.17
CA ASP A 108 -2.72 9.27 2.01
C ASP A 108 -1.83 9.18 3.25
N SER A 109 -2.21 8.34 4.21
CA SER A 109 -1.50 8.12 5.45
C SER A 109 -1.22 6.63 5.67
N LEU A 110 -0.12 6.33 6.36
CA LEU A 110 0.19 4.98 6.83
C LEU A 110 0.27 4.98 8.36
N ARG A 111 -0.27 3.94 8.97
CA ARG A 111 -0.05 3.61 10.38
C ARG A 111 0.48 2.21 10.51
N ILE A 112 1.57 2.06 11.23
CA ILE A 112 2.30 0.81 11.39
C ILE A 112 2.29 0.46 12.86
N TYR A 113 1.89 -0.76 13.16
CA TYR A 113 2.04 -1.36 14.48
C TYR A 113 3.00 -2.52 14.39
N VAL A 114 3.87 -2.65 15.38
CA VAL A 114 4.65 -3.87 15.59
C VAL A 114 4.48 -4.30 17.03
N ALA A 115 4.17 -5.58 17.23
CA ALA A 115 4.23 -6.25 18.53
C ALA A 115 5.60 -6.96 18.60
N PRO A 116 6.62 -6.36 19.23
CA PRO A 116 7.97 -6.90 19.20
C PRO A 116 8.07 -8.16 20.06
N GLU A 117 8.74 -9.17 19.54
CA GLU A 117 9.09 -10.35 20.33
C GLU A 117 10.27 -10.09 21.26
N THR A 118 10.42 -10.96 22.26
CA THR A 118 11.51 -10.84 23.24
C THR A 118 12.87 -10.88 22.56
N GLY A 119 13.67 -9.82 22.74
CA GLY A 119 15.01 -9.71 22.16
C GLY A 119 15.05 -8.94 20.84
N CYS A 120 13.91 -8.48 20.33
CA CYS A 120 13.84 -7.53 19.23
C CYS A 120 14.57 -6.22 19.58
N ASP A 121 15.46 -5.76 18.70
CA ASP A 121 16.05 -4.42 18.79
C ASP A 121 15.04 -3.39 18.25
N VAL A 122 14.13 -2.96 19.12
CA VAL A 122 13.02 -2.05 18.77
C VAL A 122 13.51 -0.70 18.23
N ASN A 123 14.70 -0.25 18.60
CA ASN A 123 15.25 1.01 18.10
C ASN A 123 15.73 0.86 16.65
N SER A 124 16.43 -0.24 16.34
CA SER A 124 16.85 -0.54 14.96
C SER A 124 15.65 -0.84 14.06
N LEU A 125 14.64 -1.54 14.56
CA LEU A 125 13.35 -1.73 13.89
C LEU A 125 12.68 -0.38 13.57
N ALA A 126 12.50 0.48 14.58
CA ALA A 126 11.86 1.78 14.40
C ALA A 126 12.64 2.65 13.40
N ARG A 127 13.97 2.64 13.45
CA ARG A 127 14.83 3.35 12.49
C ARG A 127 14.59 2.86 11.06
N ASN A 128 14.52 1.55 10.83
CA ASN A 128 14.24 1.00 9.50
C ASN A 128 12.85 1.38 8.99
N ILE A 129 11.84 1.36 9.86
CA ILE A 129 10.48 1.82 9.52
C ILE A 129 10.51 3.30 9.12
N ILE A 130 11.16 4.15 9.92
CA ILE A 130 11.20 5.61 9.67
C ILE A 130 11.93 5.91 8.36
N HIS A 131 13.08 5.29 8.09
CA HIS A 131 13.80 5.47 6.82
C HIS A 131 13.01 4.98 5.61
N THR A 132 12.19 3.94 5.79
CA THR A 132 11.29 3.47 4.73
C THR A 132 10.17 4.48 4.44
N LEU A 133 9.68 5.18 5.47
CA LEU A 133 8.67 6.22 5.32
C LEU A 133 9.27 7.53 4.76
N ASP A 134 10.47 7.89 5.20
CA ASP A 134 11.21 9.06 4.76
C ASP A 134 12.71 8.91 5.04
N SER A 135 13.48 8.59 4.00
CA SER A 135 14.94 8.41 4.06
C SER A 135 15.73 9.70 4.24
N SER A 136 15.08 10.87 4.23
CA SER A 136 15.75 12.16 4.47
C SER A 136 15.93 12.47 5.95
N ILE A 137 15.19 11.80 6.84
CA ILE A 137 15.31 11.95 8.29
C ILE A 137 16.57 11.23 8.75
N THR A 138 17.44 11.92 9.48
CA THR A 138 18.73 11.35 9.90
C THR A 138 18.62 10.43 11.12
N ASP A 139 19.55 9.49 11.28
CA ASP A 139 19.65 8.65 12.48
C ASP A 139 19.75 9.48 13.76
N GLN A 140 20.44 10.62 13.71
CA GLN A 140 20.54 11.51 14.86
C GLN A 140 19.16 12.06 15.26
N GLU A 141 18.36 12.53 14.30
CA GLU A 141 17.00 13.01 14.58
C GLU A 141 16.12 11.90 15.15
N ILE A 142 16.24 10.68 14.62
CA ILE A 142 15.52 9.51 15.10
C ILE A 142 15.92 9.19 16.54
N ASP A 143 17.21 9.03 16.82
CA ASP A 143 17.73 8.65 18.14
C ASP A 143 17.38 9.69 19.22
N GLU A 144 17.37 10.98 18.87
CA GLU A 144 16.92 12.06 19.75
C GLU A 144 15.44 11.88 20.17
N GLN A 145 14.58 11.36 19.29
CA GLN A 145 13.17 11.10 19.58
C GLN A 145 12.92 9.74 20.25
N LEU A 146 13.71 8.70 19.93
CA LEU A 146 13.57 7.37 20.54
C LEU A 146 13.82 7.37 22.05
N SER A 147 14.55 8.37 22.56
CA SER A 147 14.74 8.58 24.00
C SER A 147 13.52 9.19 24.71
N LYS A 148 12.47 9.59 23.98
CA LYS A 148 11.28 10.29 24.48
C LYS A 148 10.08 9.35 24.54
N ALA A 149 9.05 9.76 25.30
CA ALA A 149 7.80 9.02 25.41
C ALA A 149 6.96 9.00 24.11
N SER A 150 7.25 9.91 23.16
CA SER A 150 6.53 9.99 21.90
C SER A 150 7.46 10.47 20.79
N LEU A 151 7.29 9.88 19.61
CA LEU A 151 7.96 10.29 18.39
C LEU A 151 7.30 11.54 17.81
N TYR A 152 8.12 12.49 17.37
CA TYR A 152 7.70 13.65 16.61
C TYR A 152 8.81 14.04 15.63
N LEU A 153 8.64 13.65 14.37
CA LEU A 153 9.64 13.73 13.32
C LEU A 153 9.10 14.38 12.04
N GLY A 154 10.01 14.98 11.27
CA GLY A 154 9.71 15.82 10.12
C GLY A 154 9.30 17.23 10.50
N ASP A 155 9.50 18.20 9.60
CA ASP A 155 9.33 19.65 9.87
C ASP A 155 7.98 20.06 10.48
N THR A 156 6.93 19.25 10.25
CA THR A 156 5.57 19.49 10.77
C THR A 156 5.07 18.38 11.69
N GLY A 157 5.94 17.43 12.06
CA GLY A 157 5.54 16.24 12.82
C GLY A 157 4.60 15.33 12.03
N TYR A 158 4.86 15.13 10.73
CA TYR A 158 4.03 14.21 9.95
C TYR A 158 4.35 12.75 10.24
N ILE A 159 5.49 12.45 10.87
CA ILE A 159 5.77 11.15 11.48
C ILE A 159 5.65 11.29 13.00
N THR A 160 4.73 10.55 13.60
CA THR A 160 4.47 10.53 15.04
C THR A 160 4.30 9.11 15.54
N GLY A 161 4.26 8.91 16.86
CA GLY A 161 4.05 7.58 17.42
C GLY A 161 4.68 7.38 18.78
N TYR A 162 4.94 6.12 19.11
CA TYR A 162 5.69 5.71 20.28
C TYR A 162 6.47 4.42 19.99
N VAL A 163 7.59 4.26 20.68
CA VAL A 163 8.43 3.07 20.60
C VAL A 163 8.68 2.61 22.03
N THR A 164 8.26 1.39 22.33
CA THR A 164 8.54 0.71 23.59
C THR A 164 9.03 -0.71 23.29
N ASN A 165 9.53 -1.41 24.31
CA ASN A 165 9.95 -2.80 24.13
C ASN A 165 8.76 -3.75 23.85
N ASP A 166 7.54 -3.35 24.22
CA ASP A 166 6.35 -4.22 24.15
C ASP A 166 5.42 -3.86 22.99
N ASP A 167 5.52 -2.63 22.48
CA ASP A 167 4.63 -2.11 21.44
C ASP A 167 5.29 -0.93 20.72
N VAL A 168 5.19 -0.95 19.38
CA VAL A 168 5.64 0.11 18.50
C VAL A 168 4.46 0.55 17.66
N MET A 169 4.16 1.85 17.66
CA MET A 169 3.20 2.46 16.75
C MET A 169 3.86 3.66 16.08
N ILE A 170 3.91 3.66 14.76
CA ILE A 170 4.44 4.76 13.95
C ILE A 170 3.37 5.17 12.93
N ASP A 171 3.03 6.45 12.93
CA ASP A 171 2.02 7.06 12.09
C ASP A 171 2.67 8.08 11.16
N CYS A 172 2.38 7.99 9.86
CA CYS A 172 2.89 8.88 8.83
C CYS A 172 1.71 9.47 8.04
N THR A 173 1.50 10.78 8.20
CA THR A 173 0.39 11.52 7.57
C THR A 173 0.77 12.18 6.24
N LYS A 174 2.00 11.97 5.79
CA LYS A 174 2.52 12.48 4.52
C LYS A 174 3.44 11.44 3.89
N LEU A 175 2.87 10.61 3.01
CA LEU A 175 3.63 9.59 2.31
C LEU A 175 4.57 10.20 1.29
N ASN A 176 5.86 9.95 1.46
CA ASN A 176 6.94 10.45 0.62
C ASN A 176 7.92 9.33 0.28
N PHE A 177 7.41 8.31 -0.40
CA PHE A 177 8.23 7.21 -0.91
C PHE A 177 9.11 7.69 -2.07
N ASN A 178 10.27 8.26 -1.75
CA ASN A 178 11.29 8.69 -2.72
C ASN A 178 12.15 7.54 -3.21
#